data_AF-A0AAE1EQ89-F1
#
_entry.id   AF-A0AAE1EQ89-F1
#
_cell.length_a   1.000
_cell.length_b   1.000
_cell.length_c   1.000
_cell.angle_alpha   90.00
_cell.angle_beta   90.00
_cell.angle_gamma   90.00
#
_symmetry.space_group_name_H-M   'P 1'
#
loop_
_entity.id
_entity.type
_entity.pdbx_description
1 polymer ?
#
loop_
_entity_poly.entity_id
_entity_poly.type
_entity_poly.pdbx_seq_one_letter_code
_entity_poly.pdbx_strand_id
1 'polypeptide(L)'
;METIALFPFMDYKATGLQDRSVFQKDSVNKRVLEVLAKKLNFTYGIYEAPMKTTGVEDKNGNYNGLMGQLQREEADLSSILALTLFRFKVADFVRICPTDKVTVISLKPTLLPQHLAIVRPFAGEVWSGVGIGVVIWGVTVWLLQSIWQRFVGRLQVQFSTYLLYGWGALTEQPPRDPSVNASGQMLVGWWLVFCLIISTGFKSSLIAHLTVQGKTRPIETLRDLVDGDGWRRGSPLLKSIRPLIRRVDDTGLLSYWMDKVKQRRVTQIRAVAKPSKFTEALKLDDTREVVLGLDHVQGAFYLLFLGSGVALLFLVGENLAYYTS
;
A
#
# COMPACT_ATOMS: atom_id res chain seq x y z
N MET A 1 9.63 16.43 52.26
CA MET A 1 9.49 17.23 51.02
C MET A 1 10.14 16.38 49.96
N GLU A 2 9.34 15.74 49.13
CA GLU A 2 9.82 14.73 48.18
C GLU A 2 10.52 15.39 47.00
N THR A 3 11.57 14.78 46.51
CA THR A 3 12.38 15.30 45.40
C THR A 3 12.16 14.47 44.15
N ILE A 4 11.90 15.15 43.04
CA ILE A 4 11.53 14.51 41.78
C ILE A 4 12.52 14.90 40.70
N ALA A 5 13.20 13.88 40.18
CA ALA A 5 14.13 14.07 39.06
C ALA A 5 13.36 14.11 37.72
N LEU A 6 13.53 15.21 36.98
CA LEU A 6 12.90 15.45 35.69
C LEU A 6 13.80 15.05 34.52
N PHE A 7 13.20 14.44 33.49
CA PHE A 7 13.87 14.18 32.21
C PHE A 7 13.59 15.28 31.17
N PRO A 8 14.56 15.69 30.35
CA PRO A 8 14.46 16.88 29.47
C PRO A 8 13.55 16.75 28.24
N PHE A 9 12.76 15.67 28.10
CA PHE A 9 11.75 15.57 27.05
C PHE A 9 10.42 16.25 27.41
N MET A 10 10.24 16.67 28.66
CA MET A 10 9.07 17.41 29.10
C MET A 10 9.36 18.91 29.05
N ASP A 11 8.41 19.71 28.57
CA ASP A 11 8.54 21.17 28.58
C ASP A 11 8.64 21.68 30.03
N TYR A 12 9.64 22.51 30.31
CA TYR A 12 9.78 23.17 31.60
C TYR A 12 10.40 24.56 31.48
N LYS A 13 10.23 25.37 32.53
CA LYS A 13 10.95 26.63 32.72
C LYS A 13 11.90 26.48 33.89
N ALA A 14 13.19 26.77 33.67
CA ALA A 14 14.18 26.81 34.74
C ALA A 14 13.97 28.08 35.59
N THR A 15 14.10 27.94 36.91
CA THR A 15 13.85 29.03 37.87
C THR A 15 15.11 29.88 38.14
N GLY A 16 16.29 29.37 37.81
CA GLY A 16 17.57 30.09 37.90
C GLY A 16 18.71 29.34 37.21
N LEU A 17 19.86 30.02 37.00
CA LEU A 17 21.05 29.44 36.36
C LEU A 17 21.91 28.59 37.32
N GLN A 18 21.79 28.79 38.63
CA GLN A 18 22.53 28.06 39.67
C GLN A 18 21.65 27.07 40.45
N ASP A 19 20.36 27.34 40.57
CA ASP A 19 19.40 26.47 41.23
C ASP A 19 18.72 25.57 40.20
N ARG A 20 18.88 24.25 40.31
CA ARG A 20 18.33 23.26 39.37
C ARG A 20 16.83 23.03 39.55
N SER A 21 16.17 23.86 40.36
CA SER A 21 14.73 23.85 40.57
C SER A 21 13.99 24.21 39.28
N VAL A 22 13.02 23.39 38.92
CA VAL A 22 12.33 23.46 37.63
C VAL A 22 10.83 23.58 37.83
N PHE A 23 10.23 24.57 37.14
CA PHE A 23 8.79 24.63 36.97
C PHE A 23 8.38 23.83 35.74
N GLN A 24 7.84 22.63 35.97
CA GLN A 24 7.27 21.80 34.92
C GLN A 24 6.02 22.46 34.31
N LYS A 25 5.96 22.53 32.98
CA LYS A 25 4.76 22.96 32.25
C LYS A 25 3.63 21.95 32.44
N ASP A 26 2.39 22.37 32.21
CA ASP A 26 1.23 21.48 32.32
C ASP A 26 1.39 20.25 31.41
N SER A 27 1.20 19.06 31.99
CA SER A 27 1.36 17.76 31.33
C SER A 27 0.55 16.71 32.09
N VAL A 28 0.29 15.56 31.46
CA VAL A 28 -0.42 14.44 32.10
C VAL A 28 0.30 14.00 33.38
N ASN A 29 1.63 13.86 33.33
CA ASN A 29 2.45 13.46 34.48
C ASN A 29 2.34 14.46 35.64
N LYS A 30 2.36 15.76 35.34
CA LYS A 30 2.21 16.82 36.35
C LYS A 30 0.84 16.75 37.03
N ARG A 31 -0.24 16.63 36.26
CA ARG A 31 -1.61 16.54 36.80
C ARG A 31 -1.81 15.32 37.68
N VAL A 32 -1.25 14.17 37.27
CA VAL A 32 -1.26 12.95 38.09
C VAL A 32 -0.52 13.20 39.41
N LEU A 33 0.66 13.80 39.37
CA LEU A 33 1.46 14.08 40.55
C LEU A 33 0.73 15.04 41.51
N GLU A 34 0.10 16.10 41.00
CA GLU A 34 -0.70 17.03 41.81
C GLU A 34 -1.88 16.33 42.51
N VAL A 35 -2.55 15.40 41.81
CA VAL A 35 -3.62 14.59 42.38
C VAL A 35 -3.07 13.65 43.47
N LEU A 36 -1.92 13.01 43.23
CA LEU A 36 -1.26 12.16 44.23
C LEU A 36 -0.83 12.96 45.46
N ALA A 37 -0.18 14.12 45.27
CA ALA A 37 0.22 15.03 46.33
C ALA A 37 -0.96 15.48 47.19
N LYS A 38 -2.09 15.81 46.55
CA LYS A 38 -3.32 16.18 47.26
C LYS A 38 -3.98 15.02 48.01
N LYS A 39 -3.93 13.80 47.45
CA LYS A 39 -4.56 12.60 48.05
C LYS A 39 -3.72 12.01 49.19
N LEU A 40 -2.40 12.06 49.06
CA LEU A 40 -1.43 11.50 50.01
C LEU A 40 -0.82 12.55 50.95
N ASN A 41 -1.19 13.82 50.76
CA ASN A 41 -0.81 14.96 51.60
C ASN A 41 0.72 15.16 51.72
N PHE A 42 1.43 15.13 50.59
CA PHE A 42 2.87 15.42 50.53
C PHE A 42 3.16 16.67 49.70
N THR A 43 4.27 17.32 50.01
CA THR A 43 4.86 18.40 49.21
C THR A 43 6.04 17.88 48.43
N TYR A 44 6.25 18.42 47.23
CA TYR A 44 7.33 17.98 46.34
C TYR A 44 8.09 19.15 45.71
N GLY A 45 9.36 18.92 45.41
CA GLY A 45 10.22 19.79 44.61
C GLY A 45 10.67 19.04 43.35
N ILE A 46 10.63 19.71 42.20
CA ILE A 46 11.09 19.14 40.93
C ILE A 46 12.43 19.77 40.58
N TYR A 47 13.41 18.95 40.21
CA TYR A 47 14.71 19.41 39.74
C TYR A 47 15.14 18.69 38.46
N GLU A 48 15.95 19.37 37.64
CA GLU A 48 16.52 18.76 36.42
C GLU A 48 17.65 17.79 36.79
N ALA A 49 17.57 16.56 36.30
CA ALA A 49 18.61 15.57 36.52
C ALA A 49 19.97 16.04 35.95
N PRO A 50 21.09 15.90 36.69
CA PRO A 50 22.41 16.35 36.25
C PRO A 50 22.85 15.68 34.94
N MET A 51 22.50 14.40 34.78
CA MET A 51 22.73 13.64 33.56
C MET A 51 21.42 13.47 32.79
N LYS A 52 21.40 13.91 31.53
CA LYS A 52 20.26 13.79 30.60
C LYS A 52 20.09 12.38 30.03
N THR A 53 20.29 11.36 30.86
CA THR A 53 20.17 9.94 30.51
C THR A 53 19.20 9.24 31.46
N THR A 54 18.37 8.35 30.94
CA THR A 54 17.35 7.66 31.76
C THR A 54 17.99 6.65 32.71
N GLY A 55 19.20 6.20 32.40
CA GLY A 55 19.99 5.28 33.20
C GLY A 55 20.27 3.98 32.46
N VAL A 56 21.57 3.71 32.30
CA VAL A 56 22.15 2.48 31.76
C VAL A 56 22.92 1.80 32.90
N GLU A 57 22.74 0.50 33.02
CA GLU A 57 23.45 -0.33 33.99
C GLU A 57 24.90 -0.54 33.53
N ASP A 58 25.84 -0.27 34.42
CA ASP A 58 27.25 -0.63 34.25
C ASP A 58 27.48 -2.11 34.64
N LYS A 59 28.62 -2.68 34.27
CA LYS A 59 29.02 -4.06 34.57
C LYS A 59 28.99 -4.40 36.07
N ASN A 60 29.12 -3.38 36.92
CA ASN A 60 29.12 -3.50 38.37
C ASN A 60 27.70 -3.42 38.98
N GLY A 61 26.64 -3.34 38.17
CA GLY A 61 25.25 -3.22 38.64
C GLY A 61 24.85 -1.81 39.08
N ASN A 62 25.72 -0.82 38.86
CA ASN A 62 25.44 0.58 39.15
C ASN A 62 24.78 1.26 37.94
N TYR A 63 23.74 2.04 38.19
CA TYR A 63 23.06 2.83 37.18
C TYR A 63 23.58 4.27 37.14
N ASN A 64 23.65 4.83 35.93
CA ASN A 64 23.84 6.27 35.73
C ASN A 64 22.49 6.99 35.53
N GLY A 65 22.51 8.30 35.27
CA GLY A 65 21.31 9.07 34.93
C GLY A 65 20.24 9.06 36.03
N LEU A 66 18.97 9.19 35.62
CA LEU A 66 17.81 9.17 36.53
C LEU A 66 17.77 7.91 37.41
N MET A 67 18.00 6.74 36.81
CA MET A 67 17.94 5.48 37.55
C MET A 67 19.04 5.40 38.62
N GLY A 68 20.21 5.97 38.34
CA GLY A 68 21.28 6.08 39.33
C GLY A 68 20.95 7.01 40.50
N GLN A 69 20.16 8.06 40.27
CA GLN A 69 19.73 8.95 41.35
C GLN A 69 18.74 8.26 42.29
N LEU A 70 17.82 7.46 41.73
CA LEU A 70 16.95 6.61 42.53
C LEU A 70 17.75 5.56 43.30
N GLN A 71 18.76 4.94 42.67
CA GLN A 71 19.62 3.94 43.31
C GLN A 71 20.42 4.50 44.49
N ARG A 72 20.85 5.77 44.41
CA ARG A 72 21.61 6.46 45.46
C ARG A 72 20.74 7.25 46.42
N GLU A 73 19.42 7.14 46.32
CA GLU A 73 18.45 7.87 47.15
C GLU A 73 18.64 9.40 47.07
N GLU A 74 19.12 9.90 45.92
CA GLU A 74 19.23 11.34 45.63
C GLU A 74 17.91 11.94 45.11
N ALA A 75 16.97 11.08 44.71
CA ALA A 75 15.62 11.43 44.29
C ALA A 75 14.65 10.38 44.84
N ASP A 76 13.52 10.83 45.37
CA ASP A 76 12.50 9.93 45.92
C ASP A 76 11.58 9.39 44.82
N LEU A 77 11.34 10.20 43.78
CA LEU A 77 10.48 9.85 42.65
C LEU A 77 11.12 10.26 41.31
N SER A 78 10.76 9.52 40.27
CA SER A 78 11.08 9.89 38.88
C SER A 78 9.82 10.15 38.08
N SER A 79 9.90 11.17 37.23
CA SER A 79 8.77 11.62 36.41
C SER A 79 8.51 10.75 35.17
N ILE A 80 9.54 10.13 34.59
CA ILE A 80 9.39 9.28 33.40
C ILE A 80 10.52 8.24 33.31
N LEU A 81 10.15 6.96 33.45
CA LEU A 81 11.04 5.82 33.25
C LEU A 81 10.29 4.70 32.53
N ALA A 82 10.95 4.11 31.53
CA ALA A 82 10.44 2.92 30.87
C ALA A 82 10.51 1.72 31.82
N LEU A 83 9.37 1.05 32.00
CA LEU A 83 9.26 -0.19 32.76
C LEU A 83 10.09 -1.28 32.07
N THR A 84 11.07 -1.84 32.76
CA THR A 84 11.90 -2.94 32.23
C THR A 84 12.31 -3.86 33.37
N LEU A 85 12.40 -5.17 33.11
CA LEU A 85 12.71 -6.18 34.12
C LEU A 85 14.01 -5.89 34.90
N PHE A 86 15.03 -5.33 34.24
CA PHE A 86 16.30 -5.00 34.90
C PHE A 86 16.18 -3.86 35.91
N ARG A 87 15.32 -2.87 35.64
CA ARG A 87 15.13 -1.69 36.50
C ARG A 87 14.30 -1.97 37.76
N PHE A 88 13.49 -3.03 37.76
CA PHE A 88 12.74 -3.47 38.94
C PHE A 88 13.64 -3.89 40.11
N LYS A 89 14.92 -4.19 39.87
CA LYS A 89 15.86 -4.53 40.93
C LYS A 89 16.25 -3.33 41.80
N VAL A 90 16.04 -2.11 41.30
CA VAL A 90 16.56 -0.88 41.89
C VAL A 90 15.44 0.06 42.33
N ALA A 91 14.31 0.09 41.63
CA ALA A 91 13.16 0.89 42.05
C ALA A 91 11.85 0.16 41.77
N ASP A 92 10.85 0.45 42.61
CA ASP A 92 9.48 0.03 42.41
C ASP A 92 8.75 0.95 41.42
N PHE A 93 7.90 0.35 40.59
CA PHE A 93 7.20 1.05 39.52
C PHE A 93 5.69 1.06 39.75
N VAL A 94 5.10 2.25 39.70
CA VAL A 94 3.64 2.41 39.66
C VAL A 94 3.20 2.57 38.21
N ARG A 95 2.27 1.71 37.77
CA ARG A 95 1.71 1.77 36.41
C ARG A 95 0.51 2.70 36.38
N ILE A 96 0.74 3.94 35.96
CA ILE A 96 -0.29 4.99 35.90
C ILE A 96 -0.86 5.14 34.48
N CYS A 97 0.00 5.05 33.46
CA CYS A 97 -0.42 5.22 32.06
C CYS A 97 -0.78 3.87 31.39
N PRO A 98 -1.75 3.87 30.45
CA PRO A 98 -2.04 2.70 29.63
C PRO A 98 -0.79 2.27 28.83
N THR A 99 -0.76 1.01 28.42
CA THR A 99 0.38 0.41 27.71
C THR A 99 0.78 1.23 26.47
N ASP A 100 1.97 1.80 26.50
CA ASP A 100 2.57 2.39 25.30
C ASP A 100 2.92 1.29 24.30
N LYS A 101 2.60 1.54 23.02
CA LYS A 101 2.94 0.63 21.93
C LYS A 101 4.18 1.14 21.24
N VAL A 102 5.15 0.25 21.02
CA VAL A 102 6.27 0.53 20.13
C VAL A 102 5.69 0.72 18.72
N THR A 103 5.86 1.93 18.19
CA THR A 103 5.32 2.33 16.88
C THR A 103 6.46 2.89 16.06
N VAL A 104 6.58 2.44 14.81
CA VAL A 104 7.52 3.01 13.86
C VAL A 104 6.83 4.14 13.12
N ILE A 105 7.41 5.33 13.18
CA ILE A 105 6.90 6.50 12.47
C ILE A 105 7.75 6.66 11.20
N SER A 106 7.09 6.71 10.05
CA SER A 106 7.71 6.95 8.75
C SER A 106 7.15 8.21 8.11
N LEU A 107 7.85 8.70 7.08
CA LEU A 107 7.34 9.76 6.24
C LEU A 107 6.06 9.29 5.54
N LYS A 108 5.17 10.25 5.28
CA LYS A 108 3.95 10.01 4.52
C LYS A 108 4.31 9.42 3.14
N PRO A 109 3.64 8.35 2.69
CA PRO A 109 3.82 7.82 1.35
C PRO A 109 3.70 8.89 0.28
N THR A 110 4.67 8.90 -0.64
CA THR A 110 4.66 9.79 -1.80
C THR A 110 3.81 9.21 -2.92
N LEU A 111 3.27 10.08 -3.76
CA LEU A 111 2.51 9.70 -4.94
C LEU A 111 3.42 8.98 -5.94
N LEU A 112 2.91 7.94 -6.59
CA LEU A 112 3.65 7.28 -7.66
C LEU A 112 3.90 8.25 -8.82
N PRO A 113 5.02 8.12 -9.54
CA PRO A 113 5.35 9.03 -10.63
C PRO A 113 4.29 8.95 -11.74
N GLN A 114 3.78 10.11 -12.15
CA GLN A 114 2.57 10.24 -12.99
C GLN A 114 2.83 10.05 -14.50
N HIS A 115 4.08 10.06 -14.94
CA HIS A 115 4.42 10.00 -16.38
C HIS A 115 3.90 8.75 -17.11
N LEU A 116 3.75 7.61 -16.41
CA LEU A 116 3.15 6.37 -16.97
C LEU A 116 1.71 6.12 -16.49
N ALA A 117 1.08 7.07 -15.78
CA ALA A 117 -0.26 6.89 -15.22
C ALA A 117 -1.34 6.62 -16.28
N ILE A 118 -1.09 7.04 -17.53
CA ILE A 118 -2.01 6.84 -18.65
C ILE A 118 -2.05 5.36 -19.11
N VAL A 119 -0.92 4.63 -19.00
CA VAL A 119 -0.80 3.24 -19.51
C VAL A 119 -1.11 2.21 -18.41
N ARG A 120 -0.97 2.60 -17.13
CA ARG A 120 -1.22 1.77 -15.95
C ARG A 120 -2.62 1.16 -15.79
N PRO A 121 -3.73 1.74 -16.32
CA PRO A 121 -5.06 1.17 -16.09
C PRO A 121 -5.20 -0.28 -16.58
N PHE A 122 -4.45 -0.65 -17.62
CA PHE A 122 -4.41 -2.02 -18.14
C PHE A 122 -3.11 -2.72 -17.79
N ALA A 123 -3.23 -3.98 -17.39
CA ALA A 123 -2.08 -4.86 -17.22
C ALA A 123 -1.37 -5.08 -18.58
N GLY A 124 -0.07 -5.36 -18.53
CA GLY A 124 0.72 -5.66 -19.74
C GLY A 124 0.13 -6.82 -20.56
N GLU A 125 -0.49 -7.78 -19.88
CA GLU A 125 -1.22 -8.89 -20.51
C GLU A 125 -2.37 -8.41 -21.40
N VAL A 126 -3.19 -7.46 -20.91
CA VAL A 126 -4.31 -6.89 -21.68
C VAL A 126 -3.80 -6.10 -22.88
N TRP A 127 -2.75 -5.30 -22.70
CA TRP A 127 -2.10 -4.58 -23.80
C TRP A 127 -1.60 -5.52 -24.89
N SER A 128 -0.95 -6.62 -24.50
CA SER A 128 -0.49 -7.64 -25.45
C SER A 128 -1.66 -8.31 -26.17
N GLY A 129 -2.74 -8.63 -25.43
CA GLY A 129 -3.95 -9.23 -25.99
C GLY A 129 -4.66 -8.32 -27.00
N VAL A 130 -4.78 -7.02 -26.70
CA VAL A 130 -5.36 -6.04 -27.63
C VAL A 130 -4.51 -5.92 -28.89
N GLY A 131 -3.18 -5.82 -28.75
CA GLY A 131 -2.27 -5.75 -29.91
C GLY A 131 -2.35 -6.99 -30.80
N ILE A 132 -2.32 -8.18 -30.20
CA ILE A 132 -2.49 -9.45 -30.91
C ILE A 132 -3.87 -9.53 -31.57
N GLY A 133 -4.93 -9.09 -30.88
CA GLY A 133 -6.29 -9.06 -31.39
C GLY A 133 -6.43 -8.22 -32.65
N VAL A 134 -5.81 -7.03 -32.70
CA VAL A 134 -5.80 -6.17 -33.90
C VAL A 134 -5.15 -6.89 -35.08
N VAL A 135 -4.01 -7.56 -34.84
CA VAL A 135 -3.28 -8.28 -35.91
C VAL A 135 -4.10 -9.45 -36.43
N ILE A 136 -4.64 -10.30 -35.53
CA ILE A 136 -5.46 -11.44 -35.91
C ILE A 136 -6.70 -10.99 -36.70
N TRP A 137 -7.40 -9.98 -36.20
CA TRP A 137 -8.58 -9.45 -36.88
C TRP A 137 -8.23 -8.87 -38.26
N GLY A 138 -7.17 -8.05 -38.34
CA GLY A 138 -6.71 -7.45 -39.59
C GLY A 138 -6.30 -8.50 -40.63
N VAL A 139 -5.61 -9.57 -40.21
CA VAL A 139 -5.28 -10.72 -41.07
C VAL A 139 -6.54 -11.43 -41.54
N THR A 140 -7.51 -11.64 -40.66
CA THR A 140 -8.76 -12.36 -40.98
C THR A 140 -9.57 -11.60 -42.04
N VAL A 141 -9.77 -10.29 -41.86
CA VAL A 141 -10.50 -9.46 -42.85
C VAL A 141 -9.71 -9.32 -44.15
N TRP A 142 -8.39 -9.19 -44.08
CA TRP A 142 -7.56 -9.14 -45.29
C TRP A 142 -7.61 -10.44 -46.09
N LEU A 143 -7.52 -11.60 -45.43
CA LEU A 143 -7.65 -12.91 -46.09
C LEU A 143 -9.03 -13.06 -46.73
N LEU A 144 -10.08 -12.72 -45.97
CA LEU A 144 -11.46 -12.73 -46.43
C LEU A 144 -11.63 -11.92 -47.72
N GLN A 145 -11.19 -10.66 -47.70
CA GLN A 145 -11.31 -9.81 -48.87
C GLN A 145 -10.41 -10.27 -50.02
N SER A 146 -9.20 -10.74 -49.73
CA SER A 146 -8.27 -11.25 -50.75
C SER A 146 -8.85 -12.44 -51.51
N ILE A 147 -9.52 -13.35 -50.80
CA ILE A 147 -10.19 -14.51 -51.41
C ILE A 147 -11.33 -14.03 -52.30
N TRP A 148 -12.20 -13.16 -51.81
CA TRP A 148 -13.33 -12.67 -52.59
C TRP A 148 -12.91 -11.87 -53.84
N GLN A 149 -11.89 -11.03 -53.73
CA GLN A 149 -11.41 -10.25 -54.88
C GLN A 149 -10.79 -11.14 -55.97
N ARG A 150 -10.22 -12.31 -55.61
CA ARG A 150 -9.79 -13.32 -56.59
C ARG A 150 -10.96 -13.88 -57.39
N PHE A 151 -12.13 -14.04 -56.79
CA PHE A 151 -13.34 -14.47 -57.50
C PHE A 151 -13.93 -13.38 -58.40
N VAL A 152 -13.87 -12.12 -57.99
CA VAL A 152 -14.48 -10.98 -58.71
C VAL A 152 -13.55 -10.35 -59.76
N GLY A 153 -12.26 -10.73 -59.79
CA GLY A 153 -11.30 -10.29 -60.82
C GLY A 153 -10.84 -8.82 -60.67
N ARG A 154 -10.88 -8.25 -59.46
CA ARG A 154 -10.50 -6.85 -59.16
C ARG A 154 -9.11 -6.74 -58.53
N LEU A 155 -8.56 -5.51 -58.55
CA LEU A 155 -7.19 -5.18 -58.10
C LEU A 155 -6.93 -5.53 -56.62
N GLN A 156 -5.66 -5.80 -56.30
CA GLN A 156 -5.20 -6.30 -55.01
C GLN A 156 -5.54 -5.39 -53.82
N VAL A 157 -5.86 -6.04 -52.69
CA VAL A 157 -6.12 -5.40 -51.41
C VAL A 157 -4.85 -5.30 -50.57
N GLN A 158 -4.59 -4.10 -50.03
CA GLN A 158 -3.43 -3.86 -49.17
C GLN A 158 -3.73 -4.28 -47.73
N PHE A 159 -2.89 -5.15 -47.17
CA PHE A 159 -2.99 -5.58 -45.77
C PHE A 159 -2.93 -4.41 -44.78
N SER A 160 -2.09 -3.41 -45.07
CA SER A 160 -1.93 -2.21 -44.25
C SER A 160 -3.25 -1.45 -44.05
N THR A 161 -4.13 -1.40 -45.04
CA THR A 161 -5.42 -0.70 -44.94
C THR A 161 -6.32 -1.32 -43.87
N TYR A 162 -6.41 -2.66 -43.83
CA TYR A 162 -7.23 -3.37 -42.85
C TYR A 162 -6.63 -3.33 -41.45
N LEU A 163 -5.30 -3.46 -41.34
CA LEU A 163 -4.61 -3.37 -40.06
C LEU A 163 -4.72 -1.96 -39.45
N LEU A 164 -4.52 -0.91 -40.26
CA LEU A 164 -4.68 0.48 -39.83
C LEU A 164 -6.13 0.83 -39.52
N TYR A 165 -7.10 0.24 -40.24
CA TYR A 165 -8.50 0.38 -39.86
C TYR A 165 -8.80 -0.27 -38.51
N GLY A 166 -8.30 -1.48 -38.28
CA GLY A 166 -8.47 -2.18 -37.00
C GLY A 166 -7.91 -1.39 -35.83
N TRP A 167 -6.70 -0.85 -36.01
CA TRP A 167 -6.06 0.03 -35.03
C TRP A 167 -6.83 1.35 -34.85
N GLY A 168 -7.20 2.00 -35.95
CA GLY A 168 -7.93 3.27 -35.93
C GLY A 168 -9.31 3.16 -35.29
N ALA A 169 -10.01 2.05 -35.47
CA ALA A 169 -11.29 1.77 -34.82
C ALA A 169 -11.15 1.68 -33.29
N LEU A 170 -10.04 1.11 -32.79
CA LEU A 170 -9.75 1.07 -31.35
C LEU A 170 -9.55 2.47 -30.77
N THR A 171 -8.88 3.34 -31.53
CA THR A 171 -8.66 4.75 -31.14
C THR A 171 -9.86 5.66 -31.47
N GLU A 172 -11.00 5.10 -31.91
CA GLU A 172 -12.19 5.84 -32.33
C GLU A 172 -11.93 6.84 -33.50
N GLN A 173 -10.86 6.60 -34.27
CA GLN A 173 -10.42 7.40 -35.42
C GLN A 173 -10.05 6.49 -36.60
N PRO A 174 -11.01 5.75 -37.18
CA PRO A 174 -10.75 4.93 -38.36
C PRO A 174 -10.41 5.84 -39.56
N PRO A 175 -9.33 5.56 -40.31
CA PRO A 175 -8.86 6.45 -41.38
C PRO A 175 -9.78 6.47 -42.60
N ARG A 176 -10.21 5.31 -43.10
CA ARG A 176 -11.15 5.17 -44.21
C ARG A 176 -11.82 3.81 -44.15
N ASP A 177 -13.12 3.75 -44.41
CA ASP A 177 -13.86 2.49 -44.42
C ASP A 177 -13.33 1.56 -45.52
N PRO A 178 -12.94 0.32 -45.18
CA PRO A 178 -12.51 -0.64 -46.17
C PRO A 178 -13.70 -1.10 -47.02
N SER A 179 -13.45 -1.35 -48.31
CA SER A 179 -14.44 -2.06 -49.13
C SER A 179 -14.53 -3.50 -48.65
N VAL A 180 -15.67 -3.87 -48.06
CA VAL A 180 -15.94 -5.20 -47.52
C VAL A 180 -17.27 -5.72 -48.03
N ASN A 181 -17.35 -7.04 -48.22
CA ASN A 181 -18.58 -7.73 -48.60
C ASN A 181 -19.49 -7.91 -47.37
N ALA A 182 -20.69 -8.46 -47.53
CA ALA A 182 -21.63 -8.64 -46.41
C ALA A 182 -21.03 -9.46 -45.24
N SER A 183 -20.31 -10.55 -45.51
CA SER A 183 -19.52 -11.27 -44.50
C SER A 183 -18.43 -10.44 -43.82
N GLY A 184 -17.75 -9.56 -44.57
CA GLY A 184 -16.74 -8.64 -44.04
C GLY A 184 -17.33 -7.51 -43.20
N GLN A 185 -18.52 -7.01 -43.56
CA GLN A 185 -19.27 -6.04 -42.76
C GLN A 185 -19.65 -6.63 -41.39
N MET A 186 -19.98 -7.92 -41.33
CA MET A 186 -20.27 -8.59 -40.05
C MET A 186 -19.02 -8.70 -39.17
N LEU A 187 -17.84 -9.02 -39.74
CA LEU A 187 -16.56 -8.99 -38.99
C LEU A 187 -16.21 -7.60 -38.47
N VAL A 188 -16.46 -6.55 -39.27
CA VAL A 188 -16.28 -5.17 -38.84
C VAL A 188 -17.25 -4.83 -37.71
N GLY A 189 -18.51 -5.24 -37.79
CA GLY A 189 -19.50 -5.02 -36.74
C GLY A 189 -19.07 -5.61 -35.39
N TRP A 190 -18.63 -6.87 -35.37
CA TRP A 190 -18.13 -7.52 -34.15
C TRP A 190 -16.86 -6.87 -33.60
N TRP A 191 -15.97 -6.40 -34.49
CA TRP A 191 -14.79 -5.64 -34.09
C TRP A 191 -15.14 -4.31 -33.44
N LEU A 192 -16.13 -3.59 -33.98
CA LEU A 192 -16.58 -2.32 -33.41
C LEU A 192 -17.17 -2.51 -32.00
N VAL A 193 -17.91 -3.61 -31.77
CA VAL A 193 -18.39 -3.95 -30.41
C VAL A 193 -17.23 -4.22 -29.47
N PHE A 194 -16.22 -4.98 -29.93
CA PHE A 194 -15.00 -5.21 -29.14
C PHE A 194 -14.27 -3.91 -28.81
N CYS A 195 -14.02 -3.04 -29.80
CA CYS A 195 -13.41 -1.73 -29.62
C CYS A 195 -14.19 -0.88 -28.61
N LEU A 196 -15.53 -0.88 -28.70
CA LEU A 196 -16.38 -0.13 -27.78
C LEU A 196 -16.19 -0.62 -26.33
N ILE A 197 -16.20 -1.94 -26.10
CA ILE A 197 -16.01 -2.50 -24.75
C ILE A 197 -14.61 -2.18 -24.20
N ILE A 198 -13.56 -2.35 -25.00
CA ILE A 198 -12.18 -2.10 -24.56
C ILE A 198 -11.95 -0.60 -24.30
N SER A 199 -12.36 0.28 -25.21
CA SER A 199 -12.12 1.72 -25.09
C SER A 199 -12.94 2.35 -23.96
N THR A 200 -14.17 1.89 -23.72
CA THR A 200 -14.98 2.34 -22.56
C THR A 200 -14.43 1.80 -21.24
N GLY A 201 -13.98 0.54 -21.20
CA GLY A 201 -13.30 -0.05 -20.05
C GLY A 201 -11.99 0.67 -19.72
N PHE A 202 -11.20 1.03 -20.73
CA PHE A 202 -9.97 1.81 -20.56
C PHE A 202 -10.25 3.20 -19.99
N LYS A 203 -11.18 3.95 -20.60
CA LYS A 203 -11.55 5.31 -20.16
C LYS A 203 -12.06 5.30 -18.71
N SER A 204 -12.91 4.34 -18.35
CA SER A 204 -13.45 4.24 -16.98
C SER A 204 -12.37 3.89 -15.96
N SER A 205 -11.50 2.92 -16.26
CA SER A 205 -10.38 2.56 -15.39
C SER A 205 -9.35 3.68 -15.27
N LEU A 206 -9.12 4.44 -16.34
CA LEU A 206 -8.24 5.61 -16.32
C LEU A 206 -8.79 6.71 -15.40
N ILE A 207 -10.09 7.03 -15.49
CA ILE A 207 -10.73 8.00 -14.59
C ILE A 207 -10.62 7.54 -13.14
N ALA A 208 -10.86 6.26 -12.86
CA ALA A 208 -10.71 5.70 -11.51
C ALA A 208 -9.27 5.85 -10.98
N HIS A 209 -8.26 5.56 -11.82
CA HIS A 209 -6.86 5.70 -11.44
C HIS A 209 -6.41 7.16 -11.27
N LEU A 210 -6.99 8.09 -12.03
CA LEU A 210 -6.69 9.53 -11.91
C LEU A 210 -7.37 10.18 -10.71
N THR A 211 -8.55 9.69 -10.31
CA THR A 211 -9.26 10.18 -9.11
C THR A 211 -8.63 9.66 -7.82
N VAL A 212 -8.19 8.40 -7.79
CA VAL A 212 -7.46 7.81 -6.67
C VAL A 212 -6.04 7.49 -7.10
N GLN A 213 -5.16 8.47 -6.96
CA GLN A 213 -3.74 8.28 -7.25
C GLN A 213 -3.13 7.27 -6.27
N GLY A 214 -2.48 6.24 -6.79
CA GLY A 214 -1.75 5.34 -5.92
C GLY A 214 -0.61 6.04 -5.20
N LYS A 215 -0.36 5.49 -4.02
CA LYS A 215 0.74 5.90 -3.16
C LYS A 215 1.77 4.80 -3.14
N THR A 216 3.01 5.18 -2.89
CA THR A 216 4.06 4.22 -2.52
C THR A 216 3.60 3.33 -1.37
N ARG A 217 4.01 2.07 -1.39
CA ARG A 217 3.60 1.09 -0.39
C ARG A 217 4.01 1.56 1.01
N PRO A 218 3.08 1.65 1.99
CA PRO A 218 3.42 2.02 3.35
C PRO A 218 4.20 0.89 4.05
N ILE A 219 4.98 1.25 5.06
CA ILE A 219 5.68 0.29 5.92
C ILE A 219 4.67 -0.22 6.95
N GLU A 220 4.25 -1.47 6.81
CA GLU A 220 3.28 -2.08 7.70
C GLU A 220 3.93 -3.11 8.63
N THR A 221 5.02 -3.72 8.17
CA THR A 221 5.69 -4.80 8.88
C THR A 221 7.16 -4.49 9.16
N LEU A 222 7.71 -5.15 10.17
CA LEU A 222 9.15 -5.11 10.42
C LEU A 222 9.96 -5.75 9.28
N ARG A 223 9.35 -6.63 8.47
CA ARG A 223 9.98 -7.20 7.27
C ARG A 223 10.16 -6.15 6.18
N ASP A 224 9.14 -5.32 5.94
CA ASP A 224 9.26 -4.19 5.00
C ASP A 224 10.42 -3.24 5.39
N LEU A 225 10.73 -3.12 6.69
CA LEU A 225 11.93 -2.39 7.17
C LEU A 225 13.26 -3.10 6.89
N VAL A 226 13.30 -4.44 6.91
CA VAL A 226 14.51 -5.23 6.61
C VAL A 226 14.86 -5.18 5.14
N ASP A 227 13.82 -5.31 4.31
CA ASP A 227 13.92 -5.34 2.86
C ASP A 227 14.39 -3.99 2.31
N GLY A 228 14.20 -2.94 3.10
CA GLY A 228 14.78 -1.62 2.86
C GLY A 228 13.80 -0.61 2.30
N ASP A 229 12.51 -0.98 2.18
CA ASP A 229 11.47 -0.15 1.58
C ASP A 229 11.25 1.17 2.34
N GLY A 230 11.58 1.19 3.64
CA GLY A 230 11.46 2.36 4.49
C GLY A 230 12.69 3.26 4.60
N TRP A 231 13.84 2.85 4.08
CA TRP A 231 15.11 3.54 4.31
C TRP A 231 15.52 4.37 3.10
N ARG A 232 16.07 5.58 3.34
CA ARG A 232 16.77 6.30 2.28
C ARG A 232 17.87 5.40 1.72
N ARG A 233 17.92 5.24 0.39
CA ARG A 233 18.98 4.48 -0.28
C ARG A 233 20.35 4.97 0.20
N GLY A 234 21.16 4.06 0.71
CA GLY A 234 22.49 4.38 1.26
C GLY A 234 22.53 4.82 2.72
N SER A 235 21.43 4.69 3.49
CA SER A 235 21.44 5.02 4.93
C SER A 235 22.53 4.24 5.68
N PRO A 236 23.45 4.92 6.39
CA PRO A 236 24.50 4.25 7.17
C PRO A 236 23.93 3.43 8.32
N LEU A 237 22.75 3.81 8.84
CA LEU A 237 22.05 3.07 9.90
C LEU A 237 21.60 1.68 9.45
N LEU A 238 21.35 1.48 8.15
CA LEU A 238 20.93 0.18 7.62
C LEU A 238 22.01 -0.88 7.84
N LYS A 239 23.30 -0.50 7.84
CA LYS A 239 24.41 -1.44 8.07
C LYS A 239 24.39 -2.02 9.49
N SER A 240 24.03 -1.21 10.48
CA SER A 240 23.98 -1.63 11.89
C SER A 240 22.66 -2.30 12.26
N ILE A 241 21.54 -1.83 11.69
CA ILE A 241 20.20 -2.30 12.06
C ILE A 241 19.81 -3.59 11.33
N ARG A 242 20.18 -3.73 10.04
CA ARG A 242 19.84 -4.92 9.24
C ARG A 242 20.27 -6.25 9.87
N PRO A 243 21.51 -6.43 10.40
CA PRO A 243 21.89 -7.68 11.03
C PRO A 243 21.11 -7.95 12.34
N LEU A 244 20.74 -6.92 13.09
CA LEU A 244 19.90 -7.06 14.29
C LEU A 244 18.50 -7.53 13.94
N ILE A 245 17.83 -6.88 12.98
CA ILE A 245 16.46 -7.25 12.63
C ILE A 245 16.42 -8.63 11.96
N ARG A 246 17.41 -8.97 11.12
CA ARG A 246 17.51 -10.32 10.53
C ARG A 246 17.62 -11.40 11.59
N ARG A 247 18.51 -11.25 12.57
CA ARG A 247 18.60 -12.21 13.69
C ARG A 247 17.26 -12.37 14.42
N VAL A 248 16.53 -11.29 14.62
CA VAL A 248 15.23 -11.33 15.30
C VAL A 248 14.15 -12.00 14.43
N ASP A 249 14.15 -11.81 13.10
CA ASP A 249 13.23 -12.50 12.20
C ASP A 249 13.59 -13.99 12.04
N ASP A 250 14.88 -14.31 11.89
CA ASP A 250 15.41 -15.68 11.74
C ASP A 250 15.09 -16.55 12.97
N THR A 251 15.07 -15.97 14.17
CA THR A 251 14.69 -16.69 15.39
C THR A 251 13.21 -17.06 15.44
N GLY A 252 12.36 -16.55 14.54
CA GLY A 252 10.90 -16.76 14.56
C GLY A 252 10.20 -16.17 15.77
N LEU A 253 10.92 -15.51 16.68
CA LEU A 253 10.36 -14.90 17.88
C LEU A 253 9.35 -13.82 17.51
N LEU A 254 9.65 -13.08 16.46
CA LEU A 254 8.84 -11.95 16.02
C LEU A 254 7.53 -12.40 15.36
N SER A 255 7.57 -13.43 14.51
CA SER A 255 6.36 -14.01 13.91
C SER A 255 5.46 -14.61 14.98
N TYR A 256 6.03 -15.35 15.94
CA TYR A 256 5.29 -15.90 17.07
C TYR A 256 4.62 -14.80 17.93
N TRP A 257 5.36 -13.74 18.25
CA TRP A 257 4.80 -12.59 19.00
C TRP A 257 3.71 -11.87 18.22
N MET A 258 3.92 -11.62 16.93
CA MET A 258 2.94 -10.94 16.07
C MET A 258 1.66 -11.78 15.93
N ASP A 259 1.77 -13.10 15.78
CA ASP A 259 0.60 -13.98 15.74
C ASP A 259 -0.15 -14.00 17.06
N LYS A 260 0.54 -14.05 18.21
CA LYS A 260 -0.08 -13.91 19.54
C LYS A 260 -0.80 -12.58 19.69
N VAL A 261 -0.21 -11.48 19.22
CA VAL A 261 -0.81 -10.14 19.27
C VAL A 261 -2.02 -10.04 18.34
N LYS A 262 -1.91 -10.56 17.11
CA LYS A 262 -3.03 -10.63 16.15
C LYS A 262 -4.18 -11.46 16.72
N GLN A 263 -3.90 -12.65 17.24
CA GLN A 263 -4.91 -13.50 17.87
C GLN A 263 -5.60 -12.79 19.03
N ARG A 264 -4.85 -12.17 19.95
CA ARG A 264 -5.45 -11.40 21.05
C ARG A 264 -6.33 -10.26 20.56
N ARG A 265 -5.88 -9.50 19.55
CA ARG A 265 -6.65 -8.39 18.98
C ARG A 265 -7.91 -8.90 18.27
N VAL A 266 -7.79 -9.96 17.47
CA VAL A 266 -8.94 -10.59 16.80
C VAL A 266 -9.94 -11.10 17.82
N THR A 267 -9.51 -11.74 18.90
CA THR A 267 -10.40 -12.20 19.97
C THR A 267 -11.09 -11.04 20.69
N GLN A 268 -10.38 -9.94 20.96
CA GLN A 268 -10.96 -8.74 21.54
C GLN A 268 -11.97 -8.07 20.60
N ILE A 269 -11.64 -7.94 19.31
CA ILE A 269 -12.56 -7.39 18.32
C ILE A 269 -13.79 -8.29 18.17
N ARG A 270 -13.61 -9.62 18.12
CA ARG A 270 -14.72 -10.59 18.10
C ARG A 270 -15.61 -10.48 19.35
N ALA A 271 -15.03 -10.19 20.51
CA ALA A 271 -15.79 -10.01 21.75
C ALA A 271 -16.61 -8.71 21.79
N VAL A 272 -16.20 -7.69 21.02
CA VAL A 272 -16.80 -6.34 21.06
C VAL A 272 -17.63 -6.02 19.82
N ALA A 273 -17.37 -6.65 18.67
CA ALA A 273 -18.00 -6.30 17.39
C ALA A 273 -19.25 -7.14 17.08
N LYS A 274 -20.33 -6.48 16.68
CA LYS A 274 -21.42 -7.11 15.93
C LYS A 274 -20.88 -7.59 14.56
N PRO A 275 -21.31 -8.76 14.05
CA PRO A 275 -20.70 -9.43 12.89
C PRO A 275 -20.65 -8.57 11.61
N SER A 276 -21.57 -7.60 11.43
CA SER A 276 -21.59 -6.73 10.25
C SER A 276 -20.43 -5.71 10.18
N LYS A 277 -20.01 -5.13 11.32
CA LYS A 277 -18.92 -4.14 11.36
C LYS A 277 -17.52 -4.75 11.24
N PHE A 278 -17.40 -6.05 11.52
CA PHE A 278 -16.13 -6.78 11.43
C PHE A 278 -15.61 -6.86 9.99
N THR A 279 -16.49 -7.15 9.04
CA THR A 279 -16.15 -7.30 7.61
C THR A 279 -15.75 -5.97 6.97
N GLU A 280 -16.29 -4.86 7.48
CA GLU A 280 -15.99 -3.51 6.99
C GLU A 280 -14.62 -3.03 7.48
N ALA A 281 -14.27 -3.31 8.75
CA ALA A 281 -12.97 -2.99 9.32
C ALA A 281 -11.79 -3.76 8.68
N LEU A 282 -12.05 -4.95 8.15
CA LEU A 282 -11.07 -5.77 7.42
C LEU A 282 -10.86 -5.33 5.96
N LYS A 283 -11.80 -4.58 5.38
CA LYS A 283 -11.73 -4.11 3.98
C LYS A 283 -10.99 -2.78 3.82
N LEU A 284 -10.78 -2.04 4.90
CA LEU A 284 -10.15 -0.71 4.88
C LEU A 284 -8.64 -0.72 4.57
N ASP A 285 -8.02 -1.89 4.48
CA ASP A 285 -6.57 -2.04 4.28
C ASP A 285 -6.16 -2.27 2.81
N ASP A 286 -7.11 -2.53 1.92
CA ASP A 286 -6.79 -2.85 0.53
C ASP A 286 -6.72 -1.58 -0.33
N THR A 287 -5.77 -0.71 -0.01
CA THR A 287 -5.37 0.45 -0.85
C THR A 287 -4.52 0.01 -2.05
N ARG A 288 -4.74 -1.20 -2.56
CA ARG A 288 -4.08 -1.67 -3.78
C ARG A 288 -4.76 -1.04 -4.97
N GLU A 289 -3.95 -0.47 -5.86
CA GLU A 289 -4.42 -0.05 -7.18
C GLU A 289 -4.98 -1.29 -7.90
N VAL A 290 -6.29 -1.31 -8.16
CA VAL A 290 -6.90 -2.38 -8.94
C VAL A 290 -6.64 -2.10 -10.41
N VAL A 291 -5.60 -2.72 -10.95
CA VAL A 291 -5.30 -2.71 -12.39
C VAL A 291 -6.28 -3.67 -13.08
N LEU A 292 -6.86 -3.25 -14.21
CA LEU A 292 -7.72 -4.13 -15.01
C LEU A 292 -6.85 -5.22 -15.66
N GLY A 293 -6.85 -6.40 -15.04
CA GLY A 293 -6.24 -7.63 -15.57
C GLY A 293 -7.09 -8.30 -16.64
N LEU A 294 -6.51 -9.32 -17.30
CA LEU A 294 -7.18 -10.10 -18.34
C LEU A 294 -8.51 -10.69 -17.83
N ASP A 295 -8.55 -11.11 -16.57
CA ASP A 295 -9.73 -11.68 -15.90
C ASP A 295 -10.98 -10.80 -15.94
N HIS A 296 -10.80 -9.49 -15.95
CA HIS A 296 -11.91 -8.55 -16.00
C HIS A 296 -12.43 -8.33 -17.43
N VAL A 297 -11.62 -8.64 -18.44
CA VAL A 297 -11.84 -8.27 -19.85
C VAL A 297 -11.96 -9.49 -20.77
N GLN A 298 -11.83 -10.72 -20.24
CA GLN A 298 -11.90 -11.97 -21.00
C GLN A 298 -13.16 -12.05 -21.88
N GLY A 299 -14.30 -11.57 -21.37
CA GLY A 299 -15.58 -11.54 -22.08
C GLY A 299 -15.53 -10.81 -23.42
N ALA A 300 -14.76 -9.71 -23.51
CA ALA A 300 -14.59 -8.97 -24.76
C ALA A 300 -13.85 -9.83 -25.80
N PHE A 301 -12.80 -10.55 -25.38
CA PHE A 301 -12.05 -11.44 -26.25
C PHE A 301 -12.89 -12.65 -26.70
N TYR A 302 -13.67 -13.26 -25.80
CA TYR A 302 -14.58 -14.35 -26.18
C TYR A 302 -15.63 -13.90 -27.19
N LEU A 303 -16.19 -12.70 -27.01
CA LEU A 303 -17.15 -12.12 -27.95
C LEU A 303 -16.53 -11.87 -29.33
N LEU A 304 -15.28 -11.42 -29.37
CA LEU A 304 -14.53 -11.26 -30.62
C LEU A 304 -14.29 -12.61 -31.33
N PHE A 305 -13.88 -13.65 -30.60
CA PHE A 305 -13.69 -15.00 -31.16
C PHE A 305 -15.01 -15.59 -31.66
N LEU A 306 -16.09 -15.45 -30.89
CA LEU A 306 -17.41 -15.93 -31.27
C LEU A 306 -17.92 -15.20 -32.53
N GLY A 307 -17.81 -13.87 -32.56
CA GLY A 307 -18.19 -13.07 -33.73
C GLY A 307 -17.39 -13.42 -34.99
N SER A 308 -16.09 -13.69 -34.83
CA SER A 308 -15.24 -14.16 -35.93
C SER A 308 -15.66 -15.54 -36.45
N GLY A 309 -16.02 -16.46 -35.55
CA GLY A 309 -16.56 -17.78 -35.92
C GLY A 309 -17.89 -17.69 -36.67
N VAL A 310 -18.83 -16.86 -36.20
CA VAL A 310 -20.12 -16.63 -36.86
C VAL A 310 -19.94 -16.04 -38.26
N ALA A 311 -19.02 -15.09 -38.43
CA ALA A 311 -18.75 -14.51 -39.74
C ALA A 311 -18.10 -15.50 -40.71
N LEU A 312 -17.25 -16.41 -40.23
CA LEU A 312 -16.66 -17.47 -41.04
C LEU A 312 -17.72 -18.47 -41.51
N LEU A 313 -18.68 -18.85 -40.65
CA LEU A 313 -19.83 -19.67 -41.04
C LEU A 313 -20.69 -18.97 -42.10
N PHE A 314 -20.91 -17.67 -41.96
CA PHE A 314 -21.67 -16.88 -42.93
C PHE A 314 -20.98 -16.83 -44.30
N LEU A 315 -19.65 -16.71 -44.33
CA LEU A 315 -18.88 -16.84 -45.58
C LEU A 315 -19.05 -18.21 -46.24
N VAL A 316 -19.02 -19.30 -45.47
CA VAL A 316 -19.19 -20.64 -46.04
C VAL A 316 -20.59 -20.76 -46.66
N GLY A 317 -21.60 -20.20 -45.99
CA GLY A 317 -22.95 -20.09 -46.52
C GLY A 317 -23.04 -19.28 -47.82
N GLU A 318 -22.42 -18.10 -47.86
CA GLU A 318 -22.37 -17.25 -49.07
C GLU A 318 -21.69 -17.97 -50.25
N ASN A 319 -20.57 -18.66 -50.00
CA ASN A 319 -19.86 -19.39 -51.05
C ASN A 319 -20.64 -20.59 -51.57
N LEU A 320 -21.33 -21.33 -50.71
CA LEU A 320 -22.18 -22.45 -51.13
C LEU A 320 -23.37 -21.97 -51.97
N ALA A 321 -24.03 -20.89 -51.55
CA ALA A 321 -25.13 -20.30 -52.29
C ALA A 321 -24.71 -19.81 -53.69
N TYR A 322 -23.50 -19.23 -53.80
CA TYR A 322 -22.93 -18.78 -55.07
C TYR A 322 -22.63 -19.95 -56.03
N TYR A 323 -22.24 -21.12 -55.51
CA TYR A 323 -21.93 -22.30 -56.34
C TYR A 323 -23.19 -23.05 -56.83
N THR A 324 -24.33 -22.86 -56.16
CA THR A 324 -25.62 -23.49 -56.50
C THR A 324 -26.52 -22.64 -57.41
N SER A 325 -26.13 -21.39 -57.66
CA SER A 325 -26.81 -20.42 -58.54
C SER A 325 -26.17 -20.37 -59.93
#